data_AF-A0A9X9C5D4-F1
#
_entry.id   AF-A0A9X9C5D4-F1
#
_cell.length_a   1.000
_cell.length_b   1.000
_cell.length_c   1.000
_cell.angle_alpha   90.00
_cell.angle_beta   90.00
_cell.angle_gamma   90.00
#
_symmetry.space_group_name_H-M   'P 1'
#
loop_
_entity.id
_entity.type
_entity.pdbx_description
1 polymer ?
#
loop_
_entity_poly.entity_id
_entity_poly.type
_entity_poly.pdbx_seq_one_letter_code
_entity_poly.pdbx_strand_id
1 'polypeptide(L)'
;MIYSDRCWPCQFWRTHEQSTLFRFTYMLETLRTMDWSDWLVSAKEWEEKAKLAGSVCAIYTPKEALHQSFTDKGELIKPMQLRFTGDISGIPALLAQCHLTAERLEDDEGYAVFRLLPEPFREYQLTQT
;
A
#
# COMPACT_ATOMS: atom_id res chain seq x y z
N MET A 1 -49.04 10.92 9.36
CA MET A 1 -48.32 10.34 8.20
C MET A 1 -46.88 10.17 8.61
N ILE A 2 -46.41 8.94 8.57
CA ILE A 2 -45.12 8.47 9.09
C ILE A 2 -44.15 8.56 7.92
N TYR A 3 -43.15 9.45 7.97
CA TYR A 3 -41.99 9.31 7.08
C TYR A 3 -40.84 8.76 7.90
N SER A 4 -40.61 7.48 7.66
CA SER A 4 -39.51 6.69 8.19
C SER A 4 -38.31 6.89 7.26
N ASP A 5 -37.31 7.64 7.68
CA ASP A 5 -35.99 7.62 7.06
C ASP A 5 -34.95 7.20 8.11
N ARG A 6 -35.13 5.97 8.59
CA ARG A 6 -34.04 5.18 9.14
C ARG A 6 -33.19 4.70 7.96
N CYS A 7 -32.36 5.58 7.42
CA CYS A 7 -31.34 5.19 6.45
C CYS A 7 -30.29 4.34 7.15
N TRP A 8 -30.43 3.02 7.01
CA TRP A 8 -29.42 2.02 7.29
C TRP A 8 -29.37 1.03 6.12
N PRO A 9 -28.18 0.65 5.61
CA PRO A 9 -26.90 0.60 6.31
C PRO A 9 -25.88 1.61 5.84
N CYS A 10 -25.70 2.63 6.67
CA CYS A 10 -24.50 3.45 6.63
C CYS A 10 -23.29 2.77 7.31
N GLN A 11 -23.43 1.58 7.93
CA GLN A 11 -22.27 0.82 8.46
C GLN A 11 -21.48 0.03 7.44
N PHE A 12 -21.92 -0.10 6.17
CA PHE A 12 -21.03 -0.76 5.21
C PHE A 12 -19.79 0.09 4.91
N TRP A 13 -19.92 1.42 4.98
CA TRP A 13 -18.79 2.35 4.94
C TRP A 13 -18.12 2.60 6.30
N ARG A 14 -18.58 1.94 7.37
CA ARG A 14 -18.08 2.15 8.74
C ARG A 14 -17.48 0.91 9.41
N THR A 15 -17.47 -0.24 8.73
CA THR A 15 -17.00 -1.52 9.32
C THR A 15 -16.13 -2.35 8.38
N HIS A 16 -15.79 -1.87 7.19
CA HIS A 16 -14.51 -2.25 6.59
C HIS A 16 -13.47 -1.35 7.25
N GLU A 17 -12.94 -1.80 8.39
CA GLU A 17 -11.64 -1.36 8.86
C GLU A 17 -10.75 -1.19 7.64
N GLN A 18 -10.23 0.04 7.47
CA GLN A 18 -9.38 0.45 6.36
C GLN A 18 -8.40 -0.68 6.04
N SER A 19 -8.70 -1.52 5.06
CA SER A 19 -7.90 -2.72 4.83
C SER A 19 -6.50 -2.28 4.40
N THR A 20 -5.48 -3.11 4.61
CA THR A 20 -4.12 -2.75 4.19
C THR A 20 -4.09 -2.39 2.70
N LEU A 21 -4.90 -3.06 1.87
CA LEU A 21 -5.06 -2.77 0.44
C LEU A 21 -5.72 -1.40 0.18
N PHE A 22 -6.75 -1.04 0.95
CA PHE A 22 -7.38 0.27 0.83
C PHE A 22 -6.38 1.38 1.20
N ARG A 23 -5.68 1.23 2.32
CA ARG A 23 -4.62 2.16 2.75
C ARG A 23 -3.50 2.26 1.73
N PHE A 24 -3.11 1.15 1.12
CA PHE A 24 -2.15 1.11 0.03
C PHE A 24 -2.66 1.84 -1.22
N THR A 25 -3.92 1.64 -1.60
CA THR A 25 -4.53 2.35 -2.73
C THR A 25 -4.58 3.86 -2.47
N TYR A 26 -4.94 4.26 -1.25
CA TYR A 26 -4.93 5.66 -0.82
C TYR A 26 -3.53 6.28 -0.88
N MET A 27 -2.49 5.51 -0.51
CA MET A 27 -1.09 5.91 -0.69
C MET A 27 -0.79 6.21 -2.16
N LEU A 28 -1.19 5.32 -3.08
CA LEU A 28 -1.00 5.51 -4.53
C LEU A 28 -1.74 6.75 -5.05
N GLU A 29 -2.98 6.98 -4.62
CA GLU A 29 -3.75 8.18 -5.00
C GLU A 29 -3.08 9.48 -4.51
N THR A 30 -2.53 9.44 -3.29
CA THR A 30 -1.79 10.57 -2.73
C THR A 30 -0.51 10.83 -3.54
N LEU A 31 0.20 9.76 -3.93
CA LEU A 31 1.36 9.85 -4.82
C LEU A 31 1.00 10.48 -6.17
N ARG A 32 -0.10 10.04 -6.81
CA ARG A 32 -0.58 10.66 -8.06
C ARG A 32 -0.88 12.15 -7.91
N THR A 33 -1.41 12.56 -6.75
CA THR A 33 -1.66 13.98 -6.44
C THR A 33 -0.36 14.77 -6.30
N MET A 34 0.74 14.11 -5.93
CA MET A 34 2.09 14.67 -5.88
C MET A 34 2.84 14.56 -7.21
N ASP A 35 2.14 14.26 -8.32
CA ASP A 35 2.71 14.08 -9.67
C ASP A 35 3.62 12.83 -9.80
N TRP A 36 3.44 11.83 -8.94
CA TRP A 36 4.15 10.56 -9.08
C TRP A 36 3.44 9.63 -10.05
N SER A 37 4.25 8.88 -10.82
CA SER A 37 3.72 7.82 -11.68
C SER A 37 3.60 6.50 -10.93
N ASP A 38 2.43 5.87 -10.93
CA ASP A 38 2.21 4.51 -10.43
C ASP A 38 2.34 3.47 -11.56
N TRP A 39 3.47 2.75 -11.58
CA TRP A 39 3.72 1.71 -12.55
C TRP A 39 3.42 0.33 -11.96
N LEU A 40 2.46 -0.35 -12.57
CA LEU A 40 2.18 -1.75 -12.28
C LEU A 40 3.03 -2.63 -13.22
N VAL A 41 4.01 -3.34 -12.67
CA VAL A 41 5.00 -4.09 -13.46
C VAL A 41 4.78 -5.59 -13.37
N SER A 42 5.00 -6.31 -14.48
CA SER A 42 5.05 -7.78 -14.52
C SER A 42 6.32 -8.34 -13.88
N ALA A 43 6.39 -9.64 -13.56
CA ALA A 43 7.63 -10.24 -13.03
C ALA A 43 8.83 -10.02 -13.96
N LYS A 44 8.62 -10.12 -15.28
CA LYS A 44 9.67 -9.84 -16.26
C LYS A 44 10.17 -8.40 -16.17
N GLU A 45 9.26 -7.43 -16.13
CA GLU A 45 9.64 -6.01 -15.97
C GLU A 45 10.28 -5.74 -14.60
N TRP A 46 9.88 -6.45 -13.54
CA TRP A 46 10.51 -6.35 -12.24
C TRP A 46 11.97 -6.84 -12.26
N GLU A 47 12.24 -7.97 -12.92
CA GLU A 47 13.59 -8.51 -13.12
C GLU A 47 14.44 -7.64 -14.05
N GLU A 48 13.85 -7.16 -15.15
CA GLU A 48 14.46 -6.21 -16.09
C GLU A 48 14.56 -4.78 -15.51
N LYS A 49 14.20 -4.59 -14.23
CA LYS A 49 14.19 -3.31 -13.50
C LYS A 49 13.53 -2.20 -14.30
N ALA A 50 12.40 -2.53 -14.92
CA ALA A 50 11.48 -1.72 -15.70
C ALA A 50 12.15 -0.47 -16.30
N LYS A 51 13.29 -0.69 -16.96
CA LYS A 51 14.13 0.31 -17.62
C LYS A 51 14.31 1.61 -16.83
N LEU A 52 15.11 1.59 -15.75
CA LEU A 52 15.78 2.75 -15.14
C LEU A 52 14.94 4.02 -15.24
N ALA A 53 13.93 4.15 -14.39
CA ALA A 53 13.17 5.39 -14.26
C ALA A 53 14.20 6.52 -14.24
N GLY A 54 14.05 7.49 -15.14
CA GLY A 54 14.93 8.64 -15.17
C GLY A 54 14.82 9.44 -13.87
N SER A 55 15.09 10.74 -13.94
CA SER A 55 14.96 11.65 -12.80
C SER A 55 13.50 11.92 -12.36
N VAL A 56 12.57 11.00 -12.59
CA VAL A 56 11.12 11.18 -12.38
C VAL A 56 10.69 10.43 -11.12
N CYS A 57 9.80 11.04 -10.35
CA CYS A 57 9.21 10.44 -9.17
C CYS A 57 8.20 9.35 -9.56
N ALA A 58 8.52 8.09 -9.27
CA ALA A 58 7.66 6.97 -9.64
C ALA A 58 7.75 5.81 -8.65
N ILE A 59 6.61 5.12 -8.48
CA ILE A 59 6.49 3.89 -7.70
C ILE A 59 6.26 2.70 -8.64
N TYR A 60 6.99 1.62 -8.39
CA TYR A 60 6.92 0.36 -9.11
C TYR A 60 6.34 -0.71 -8.21
N THR A 61 5.17 -1.22 -8.59
CA THR A 61 4.45 -2.25 -7.85
C THR A 61 4.36 -3.53 -8.69
N PRO A 62 4.91 -4.66 -8.22
CA PRO A 62 4.82 -5.92 -8.94
C PRO A 62 3.37 -6.44 -8.93
N LYS A 63 2.74 -6.50 -10.11
CA LYS A 63 1.34 -6.93 -10.28
C LYS A 63 1.08 -8.31 -9.68
N GLU A 64 1.97 -9.26 -9.95
CA GLU A 64 1.82 -10.63 -9.46
C GLU A 64 1.95 -10.71 -7.94
N ALA A 65 2.90 -9.98 -7.37
CA ALA A 65 3.05 -9.91 -5.92
C ALA A 65 1.84 -9.22 -5.27
N LEU A 66 1.27 -8.19 -5.90
CA LEU A 66 0.06 -7.53 -5.41
C LEU A 66 -1.10 -8.52 -5.31
N HIS A 67 -1.37 -9.28 -6.37
CA HIS A 67 -2.45 -10.27 -6.36
C HIS A 67 -2.19 -11.45 -5.40
N GLN A 68 -0.94 -11.85 -5.19
CA GLN A 68 -0.60 -12.98 -4.33
C GLN A 68 -0.41 -12.60 -2.85
N SER A 69 -0.12 -11.33 -2.57
CA SER A 69 0.17 -10.85 -1.22
C SER A 69 -1.05 -10.34 -0.48
N PHE A 70 -2.13 -10.01 -1.19
CA PHE A 70 -3.37 -9.54 -0.60
C PHE A 70 -4.47 -10.59 -0.63
N THR A 71 -5.28 -10.65 0.43
CA THR A 71 -6.49 -11.49 0.48
C THR A 71 -7.68 -10.79 -0.20
N ASP A 72 -8.77 -11.52 -0.44
CA ASP A 72 -10.04 -10.92 -0.89
C ASP A 72 -10.59 -9.84 0.06
N LYS A 73 -10.16 -9.86 1.33
CA LYS A 73 -10.52 -8.83 2.33
C LYS A 73 -9.60 -7.61 2.28
N GLY A 74 -8.53 -7.65 1.48
CA GLY A 74 -7.53 -6.59 1.37
C GLY A 74 -6.51 -6.60 2.50
N GLU A 75 -6.33 -7.73 3.20
CA GLU A 75 -5.29 -7.90 4.21
C GLU A 75 -4.00 -8.34 3.52
N LEU A 76 -2.87 -7.74 3.89
CA LEU A 76 -1.57 -8.17 3.40
C LEU A 76 -1.13 -9.41 4.18
N ILE A 77 -1.00 -10.54 3.49
CA ILE A 77 -0.58 -11.84 4.06
C ILE A 77 0.88 -12.17 3.79
N LYS A 78 1.48 -11.55 2.78
CA LYS A 78 2.88 -11.75 2.42
C LYS A 78 3.58 -10.40 2.30
N PRO A 79 4.83 -10.29 2.75
CA PRO A 79 5.61 -9.09 2.51
C PRO A 79 5.76 -8.84 1.02
N MET A 80 5.60 -7.58 0.60
CA MET A 80 5.73 -7.17 -0.79
C MET A 80 6.77 -6.08 -0.93
N GLN A 81 7.68 -6.24 -1.88
CA GLN A 81 8.67 -5.20 -2.18
C GLN A 81 8.10 -4.19 -3.18
N LEU A 82 8.41 -2.93 -2.92
CA LEU A 82 8.04 -1.76 -3.69
C LEU A 82 9.33 -1.02 -4.03
N ARG A 83 9.45 -0.59 -5.27
CA ARG A 83 10.61 0.20 -5.73
C ARG A 83 10.16 1.63 -6.01
N PHE A 84 10.97 2.59 -5.59
CA PHE A 84 10.71 4.01 -5.75
C PHE A 84 11.90 4.68 -6.44
N THR A 85 11.60 5.73 -7.19
CA THR A 85 12.57 6.56 -7.92
C THR A 85 12.23 8.03 -7.74
N GLY A 86 13.21 8.92 -7.92
CA GLY A 86 13.05 10.36 -7.71
C GLY A 86 13.23 10.78 -6.24
N ASP A 87 12.46 11.78 -5.79
CA ASP A 87 12.55 12.32 -4.43
C ASP A 87 11.77 11.48 -3.40
N ILE A 88 12.44 10.48 -2.83
CA ILE A 88 11.83 9.55 -1.86
C ILE A 88 11.68 10.12 -0.44
N SER A 89 12.07 11.38 -0.21
CA SER A 89 12.13 11.97 1.14
C SER A 89 10.77 11.97 1.84
N GLY A 90 9.68 12.08 1.08
CA GLY A 90 8.30 12.05 1.60
C GLY A 90 7.70 10.65 1.80
N ILE A 91 8.31 9.60 1.24
CA ILE A 91 7.74 8.24 1.25
C ILE A 91 7.57 7.67 2.66
N PRO A 92 8.56 7.75 3.58
CA PRO A 92 8.40 7.26 4.95
C PRO A 92 7.26 7.95 5.70
N ALA A 93 7.09 9.26 5.52
CA ALA A 93 6.03 10.03 6.15
C ALA A 93 4.65 9.65 5.58
N LEU A 94 4.56 9.42 4.28
CA LEU A 94 3.33 8.98 3.62
C LEU A 94 2.92 7.56 4.06
N LEU A 95 3.87 6.64 4.17
CA LEU A 95 3.63 5.29 4.69
C LEU A 95 3.09 5.34 6.13
N ALA A 96 3.68 6.18 6.98
CA ALA A 96 3.20 6.40 8.34
C ALA A 96 1.79 7.01 8.38
N GLN A 97 1.50 8.00 7.52
CA GLN A 97 0.16 8.58 7.39
C GLN A 97 -0.87 7.55 6.95
N CYS A 98 -0.49 6.66 6.03
CA CYS A 98 -1.35 5.58 5.56
C CYS A 98 -1.42 4.41 6.54
N HIS A 99 -0.75 4.47 7.70
CA HIS A 99 -0.67 3.38 8.68
C HIS A 99 -0.20 2.06 8.03
N LEU A 100 0.77 2.16 7.11
CA LEU A 100 1.38 1.04 6.42
C LEU A 100 2.73 0.73 7.06
N THR A 101 2.91 -0.51 7.51
CA THR A 101 4.20 -0.96 8.06
C THR A 101 5.11 -1.33 6.89
N ALA A 102 6.18 -0.57 6.68
CA ALA A 102 7.17 -0.87 5.67
C ALA A 102 8.58 -0.70 6.22
N GLU A 103 9.48 -1.58 5.76
CA GLU A 103 10.90 -1.54 6.07
C GLU A 103 11.66 -1.00 4.87
N ARG A 104 12.57 -0.05 5.08
CA ARG A 104 13.48 0.41 4.02
C ARG A 104 14.63 -0.59 3.89
N LEU A 105 14.80 -1.14 2.70
CA LEU A 105 15.91 -2.04 2.36
C LEU A 105 17.06 -1.24 1.73
N GLU A 106 18.17 -1.94 1.44
CA GLU A 106 19.28 -1.36 0.69
C GLU A 106 18.80 -0.92 -0.70
N ASP A 107 19.27 0.25 -1.13
CA ASP A 107 18.92 0.79 -2.44
C ASP A 107 19.54 -0.13 -3.53
N ASP A 108 18.73 -0.56 -4.49
CA ASP A 108 19.11 -1.48 -5.56
C ASP A 108 19.28 -0.68 -6.85
N GLU A 109 20.52 -0.51 -7.34
CA GLU A 109 20.83 0.18 -8.61
C GLU A 109 20.19 1.57 -8.78
N GLY A 110 20.12 2.35 -7.70
CA GLY A 110 19.54 3.69 -7.70
C GLY A 110 18.02 3.73 -7.42
N TYR A 111 17.41 2.58 -7.16
CA TYR A 111 16.04 2.49 -6.67
C TYR A 111 16.02 2.43 -5.15
N ALA A 112 15.15 3.22 -4.54
CA ALA A 112 14.85 3.03 -3.13
C ALA A 112 13.87 1.87 -2.98
N VAL A 113 14.26 0.86 -2.21
CA VAL A 113 13.45 -0.34 -2.03
C VAL A 113 12.77 -0.28 -0.66
N PHE A 114 11.45 -0.39 -0.64
CA PHE A 114 10.68 -0.53 0.59
C PHE A 114 9.94 -1.86 0.57
N ARG A 115 10.02 -2.60 1.66
CA ARG A 115 9.30 -3.85 1.85
C ARG A 115 8.10 -3.58 2.74
N LEU A 116 6.92 -3.61 2.15
CA LEU A 116 5.66 -3.59 2.88
C LEU A 116 5.53 -4.89 3.66
N LEU A 117 5.29 -4.79 4.96
CA LEU A 117 5.17 -5.92 5.87
C LEU A 117 3.69 -6.15 6.20
N PRO A 118 3.26 -7.43 6.27
CA PRO A 118 1.94 -7.74 6.79
C PRO A 118 1.85 -7.18 8.20
N GLU A 119 0.72 -6.54 8.51
CA GLU A 119 0.49 -6.10 9.88
C GLU A 119 0.53 -7.35 10.76
N PRO A 120 1.34 -7.39 11.83
CA PRO A 120 1.27 -8.50 12.77
C PRO A 120 -0.18 -8.56 13.20
N PHE A 121 -0.81 -9.73 13.02
CA PHE A 121 -2.14 -9.99 13.54
C PHE A 121 -2.11 -9.50 14.98
N ARG A 122 -2.81 -8.39 15.27
CA ARG A 122 -3.01 -7.97 16.65
C ARG A 122 -3.92 -9.03 17.24
N GLU A 123 -3.31 -10.11 17.71
CA GLU A 123 -3.85 -10.85 18.82
C GLU A 123 -4.02 -9.79 19.90
N TYR A 124 -5.24 -9.25 19.99
CA TYR A 124 -5.67 -8.57 21.19
C TYR A 124 -5.40 -9.58 22.29
N GLN A 125 -4.29 -9.40 22.98
CA GLN A 125 -4.07 -10.00 24.28
C GLN A 125 -5.30 -9.56 25.07
N LEU A 126 -6.25 -10.48 25.22
CA LEU A 126 -7.20 -10.48 26.31
C LEU A 126 -6.36 -10.61 27.58
N THR A 127 -5.68 -9.54 27.97
CA THR A 127 -5.25 -9.35 29.34
C THR A 127 -6.55 -9.17 30.12
N GLN A 128 -7.05 -10.30 30.59
CA GLN A 128 -7.92 -10.40 31.73
C GLN A 128 -7.38 -9.48 32.83
N THR A 129 -8.24 -8.62 33.38
CA THR A 129 -8.20 -8.27 34.80
C THR A 129 -9.60 -7.90 35.26
#